data_AF-A0A8S4FDP1-F1
#
_entry.id   AF-A0A8S4FDP1-F1
#
_cell.length_a   1.000
_cell.length_b   1.000
_cell.length_c   1.000
_cell.angle_alpha   90.00
_cell.angle_beta   90.00
_cell.angle_gamma   90.00
#
_symmetry.space_group_name_H-M   'P 1'
#
loop_
_entity.id
_entity.type
_entity.pdbx_description
1 polymer ?
#
loop_
_entity_poly.entity_id
_entity_poly.type
_entity_poly.pdbx_seq_one_letter_code
_entity_poly.pdbx_strand_id
1 'polypeptide(L)'
;MYKFVALLAFVALAHGMVRREAPAGSTQLQDLEKHAQEFQKEFSKQLNSLASSKNTQELQKALKDGSDSVLQQISVLSSSLQSALVDANGKAKEALEKTRAELQKTAEQLRAAHPDVEAKAHELRDTLVAAVQGAAGHSERLAKEVAANLDTANQKLAPKIKEAYEAFAKNAAEVQKKIAEAANKQ
;
A
#
# COMPACT_ATOMS: atom_id res chain seq x y z
N MET A 1 -8.28 -39.01 -14.28
CA MET A 1 -8.68 -38.09 -13.19
C MET A 1 -7.52 -37.97 -12.21
N TYR A 2 -6.70 -36.91 -12.33
CA TYR A 2 -5.63 -36.63 -11.37
C TYR A 2 -5.77 -35.19 -10.88
N LYS A 3 -5.95 -35.06 -9.57
CA LYS A 3 -6.08 -33.80 -8.82
C LYS A 3 -4.69 -33.20 -8.62
N PHE A 4 -4.47 -32.00 -9.16
CA PHE A 4 -3.31 -31.16 -8.85
C PHE A 4 -3.56 -30.43 -7.53
N VAL A 5 -2.92 -30.87 -6.45
CA VAL A 5 -2.65 -30.04 -5.27
C VAL A 5 -1.14 -29.80 -5.27
N ALA A 6 -0.73 -28.74 -5.95
CA ALA A 6 0.61 -28.20 -5.85
C ALA A 6 0.68 -27.32 -4.61
N LEU A 7 0.93 -27.94 -3.47
CA LEU A 7 1.34 -27.25 -2.24
C LEU A 7 2.78 -26.78 -2.47
N LEU A 8 2.93 -25.53 -2.86
CA LEU A 8 4.22 -24.87 -3.06
C LEU A 8 4.95 -24.79 -1.71
N ALA A 9 6.11 -25.44 -1.70
CA ALA A 9 7.07 -25.47 -0.62
C ALA A 9 7.52 -24.06 -0.20
N PHE A 10 7.52 -23.79 1.11
CA PHE A 10 8.47 -22.85 1.70
C PHE A 10 9.42 -23.62 2.61
N VAL A 11 10.68 -23.48 2.25
CA VAL A 11 11.86 -24.19 2.72
C VAL A 11 12.13 -23.92 4.20
N ALA A 12 12.47 -24.97 4.92
CA ALA A 12 12.98 -24.96 6.27
C ALA A 12 14.48 -24.60 6.33
N LEU A 13 14.91 -24.13 7.51
CA LEU A 13 16.28 -24.06 8.04
C LEU A 13 17.23 -22.98 7.49
N ALA A 14 17.54 -21.99 8.34
CA ALA A 14 18.93 -21.60 8.68
C ALA A 14 18.93 -20.56 9.82
N HIS A 15 18.81 -21.01 11.07
CA HIS A 15 19.40 -20.28 12.20
C HIS A 15 20.88 -20.66 12.24
N GLY A 16 21.77 -19.72 11.98
CA GLY A 16 23.21 -19.92 12.10
C GLY A 16 23.97 -19.47 10.86
N MET A 17 24.11 -18.15 10.70
CA MET A 17 25.30 -17.54 10.10
C MET A 17 25.29 -16.05 10.40
N VAL A 18 26.40 -15.60 10.97
CA VAL A 18 26.76 -14.23 11.34
C VAL A 18 26.31 -13.23 10.27
N ARG A 19 25.27 -12.45 10.56
CA ARG A 19 25.00 -11.18 9.90
C ARG A 19 25.00 -10.12 10.99
N ARG A 20 26.14 -9.43 11.07
CA ARG A 20 26.28 -8.01 11.46
C ARG A 20 24.92 -7.41 11.75
N GLU A 21 24.62 -7.16 13.03
CA GLU A 21 23.35 -6.59 13.49
C GLU A 21 22.92 -5.49 12.53
N ALA A 22 22.04 -5.84 11.61
CA ALA A 22 21.35 -4.84 10.83
C ALA A 22 20.48 -4.17 11.89
N PRO A 23 20.68 -2.86 12.17
CA PRO A 23 19.98 -2.19 13.25
C PRO A 23 18.49 -2.50 13.12
N ALA A 24 17.80 -2.84 14.21
CA ALA A 24 16.44 -3.37 14.19
C ALA A 24 15.43 -2.58 13.31
N GLY A 25 15.70 -1.29 13.02
CA GLY A 25 14.94 -0.47 12.06
C GLY A 25 15.12 -0.83 10.57
N SER A 26 16.25 -1.42 10.18
CA SER A 26 16.52 -1.87 8.80
C SER A 26 15.70 -3.10 8.42
N THR A 27 15.55 -4.08 9.31
CA THR A 27 14.69 -5.26 9.08
C THR A 27 13.21 -4.87 8.99
N GLN A 28 12.74 -3.98 9.88
CA GLN A 28 11.33 -3.55 9.92
C GLN A 28 10.89 -2.82 8.65
N LEU A 29 11.75 -1.95 8.12
CA LEU A 29 11.49 -1.19 6.89
C LEU A 29 11.68 -2.06 5.63
N GLN A 30 12.57 -3.06 5.69
CA GLN A 30 12.79 -4.00 4.59
C GLN A 30 11.67 -5.04 4.44
N ASP A 31 11.08 -5.48 5.56
CA ASP A 31 9.84 -6.28 5.54
C ASP A 31 8.66 -5.47 5.01
N LEU A 32 8.58 -4.18 5.36
CA LEU A 32 7.58 -3.26 4.81
C LEU A 32 7.66 -3.18 3.29
N GLU A 33 8.88 -3.11 2.77
CA GLU A 33 9.17 -3.04 1.34
C GLU A 33 8.64 -4.25 0.59
N LYS A 34 8.92 -5.45 1.11
CA LYS A 34 8.41 -6.70 0.56
C LYS A 34 6.89 -6.78 0.66
N HIS A 35 6.35 -6.46 1.83
CA HIS A 35 4.90 -6.40 2.04
C HIS A 35 4.23 -5.41 1.09
N ALA A 36 4.86 -4.28 0.79
CA ALA A 36 4.37 -3.29 -0.16
C ALA A 36 4.32 -3.82 -1.58
N GLN A 37 5.37 -4.46 -2.04
CA GLN A 37 5.40 -5.04 -3.38
C GLN A 37 4.46 -6.24 -3.53
N GLU A 38 4.36 -7.10 -2.51
CA GLU A 38 3.46 -8.25 -2.51
C GLU A 38 2.00 -7.80 -2.41
N PHE A 39 1.68 -6.87 -1.51
CA PHE A 39 0.36 -6.27 -1.39
C PHE A 39 -0.05 -5.59 -2.70
N GLN A 40 0.84 -4.80 -3.28
CA GLN A 40 0.60 -4.13 -4.55
C GLN A 40 0.27 -5.13 -5.67
N LYS A 41 1.09 -6.19 -5.80
CA LYS A 41 0.86 -7.24 -6.79
C LYS A 41 -0.45 -7.95 -6.57
N GLU A 42 -0.74 -8.35 -5.33
CA GLU A 42 -1.94 -9.11 -5.01
C GLU A 42 -3.21 -8.25 -5.17
N PHE A 43 -3.18 -7.00 -4.70
CA PHE A 43 -4.25 -6.02 -4.89
C PHE A 43 -4.56 -5.80 -6.36
N SER A 44 -3.52 -5.53 -7.17
CA SER A 44 -3.66 -5.32 -8.61
C SER A 44 -4.17 -6.57 -9.32
N LYS A 45 -3.64 -7.75 -8.97
CA LYS A 45 -4.01 -9.03 -9.57
C LYS A 45 -5.46 -9.38 -9.25
N GLN A 46 -5.87 -9.23 -7.98
CA GLN A 46 -7.24 -9.49 -7.59
C GLN A 46 -8.19 -8.49 -8.25
N LEU A 47 -7.92 -7.18 -8.22
CA LEU A 47 -8.79 -6.22 -8.92
C LEU A 47 -8.85 -6.44 -10.42
N ASN A 48 -7.73 -6.77 -11.09
CA ASN A 48 -7.75 -7.12 -12.51
C ASN A 48 -8.54 -8.39 -12.79
N SER A 49 -8.55 -9.37 -11.89
CA SER A 49 -9.40 -10.55 -12.04
C SER A 49 -10.90 -10.19 -11.97
N LEU A 50 -11.24 -9.08 -11.31
CA LEU A 50 -12.60 -8.55 -11.26
C LEU A 50 -12.98 -7.71 -12.49
N ALA A 51 -12.03 -7.35 -13.37
CA ALA A 51 -12.30 -6.65 -14.63
C ALA A 51 -13.24 -7.44 -15.56
N SER A 52 -13.22 -8.77 -15.42
CA SER A 52 -14.07 -9.70 -16.16
C SER A 52 -15.49 -9.81 -15.56
N SER A 53 -15.72 -9.21 -14.39
CA SER A 53 -17.03 -9.17 -13.74
C SER A 53 -17.97 -8.21 -14.46
N LYS A 54 -19.25 -8.56 -14.60
CA LYS A 54 -20.30 -7.66 -15.07
C LYS A 54 -20.25 -6.39 -14.23
N ASN A 55 -20.22 -5.25 -14.92
CA ASN A 55 -20.15 -3.93 -14.33
C ASN A 55 -21.51 -3.56 -13.69
N THR A 56 -21.81 -4.15 -12.53
CA THR A 56 -23.05 -3.97 -11.78
C THR A 56 -22.99 -2.70 -10.91
N GLN A 57 -24.16 -2.16 -10.54
CA GLN A 57 -24.24 -1.04 -9.59
C GLN A 57 -23.58 -1.37 -8.24
N GLU A 58 -23.64 -2.63 -7.77
CA GLU A 58 -22.94 -3.05 -6.55
C GLU A 58 -21.42 -2.96 -6.70
N LEU A 59 -20.86 -3.37 -7.86
CA LEU A 59 -19.43 -3.25 -8.13
C LEU A 59 -19.00 -1.78 -8.23
N GLN A 60 -19.78 -0.94 -8.91
CA GLN A 60 -19.54 0.50 -8.98
C GLN A 60 -19.53 1.14 -7.59
N LYS A 61 -20.51 0.79 -6.76
CA LYS A 61 -20.58 1.28 -5.38
C LYS A 61 -19.42 0.79 -4.54
N ALA A 62 -19.06 -0.49 -4.62
CA ALA A 62 -17.93 -1.03 -3.89
C ALA A 62 -16.59 -0.43 -4.33
N LEU A 63 -16.41 -0.14 -5.62
CA LEU A 63 -15.25 0.59 -6.14
C LEU A 63 -15.24 2.03 -5.67
N LYS A 64 -16.39 2.70 -5.64
CA LYS A 64 -16.54 4.09 -5.14
C LYS A 64 -16.19 4.16 -3.65
N ASP A 65 -16.86 3.36 -2.83
CA ASP A 65 -16.60 3.25 -1.39
C ASP A 65 -15.15 2.82 -1.13
N GLY A 66 -14.62 1.92 -1.96
CA GLY A 66 -13.24 1.47 -1.93
C GLY A 66 -12.24 2.59 -2.19
N SER A 67 -12.53 3.39 -3.22
CA SER A 67 -11.70 4.52 -3.60
C SER A 67 -11.76 5.63 -2.58
N ASP A 68 -12.94 5.95 -2.01
CA ASP A 68 -13.08 6.88 -0.89
C ASP A 68 -12.26 6.43 0.33
N SER A 69 -12.36 5.13 0.66
CA SER A 69 -11.58 4.55 1.76
C SER A 69 -10.08 4.69 1.52
N VAL A 70 -9.58 4.32 0.34
CA VAL A 70 -8.16 4.49 -0.02
C VAL A 70 -7.75 5.96 0.01
N LEU A 71 -8.58 6.88 -0.49
CA LEU A 71 -8.34 8.32 -0.44
C LEU A 71 -8.19 8.83 1.00
N GLN A 72 -9.09 8.38 1.88
CA GLN A 72 -9.04 8.71 3.29
C GLN A 72 -7.77 8.14 3.94
N GLN A 73 -7.39 6.90 3.61
CA GLN A 73 -6.18 6.27 4.13
C GLN A 73 -4.90 6.95 3.63
N ILE A 74 -4.85 7.37 2.36
CA ILE A 74 -3.74 8.18 1.84
C ILE A 74 -3.64 9.50 2.60
N SER A 75 -4.79 10.12 2.93
CA SER A 75 -4.83 11.35 3.72
C SER A 75 -4.35 11.14 5.16
N VAL A 76 -4.73 10.01 5.79
CA VAL A 76 -4.25 9.61 7.12
C VAL A 76 -2.76 9.31 7.09
N LEU A 77 -2.27 8.55 6.10
CA LEU A 77 -0.85 8.27 5.89
C LEU A 77 -0.08 9.58 5.72
N SER A 78 -0.53 10.48 4.85
CA SER A 78 0.07 11.79 4.64
C SER A 78 0.14 12.63 5.93
N SER A 79 -0.91 12.58 6.77
CA SER A 79 -0.95 13.26 8.08
C SER A 79 -0.02 12.62 9.10
N SER A 80 0.07 11.28 9.13
CA SER A 80 1.02 10.54 9.95
C SER A 80 2.47 10.85 9.56
N LEU A 81 2.75 10.90 8.26
CA LEU A 81 4.06 11.31 7.73
C LEU A 81 4.36 12.79 8.05
N GLN A 82 3.35 13.66 8.05
CA GLN A 82 3.51 15.06 8.48
C GLN A 82 3.83 15.19 9.96
N SER A 83 3.24 14.34 10.81
CA SER A 83 3.60 14.28 12.23
C SER A 83 5.00 13.71 12.42
N ALA A 84 5.38 12.73 11.61
CA ALA A 84 6.73 12.17 11.59
C ALA A 84 7.77 13.18 11.07
N LEU A 85 7.39 14.08 10.16
CA LEU A 85 8.24 15.16 9.63
C LEU A 85 8.76 16.11 10.69
N VAL A 86 7.97 16.35 11.74
CA VAL A 86 8.36 17.23 12.85
C VAL A 86 9.54 16.61 13.64
N ASP A 87 9.57 15.28 13.73
CA ASP A 87 10.62 14.52 14.42
C ASP A 87 11.81 14.18 13.49
N ALA A 88 11.64 14.30 12.17
CA ALA A 88 12.63 13.94 11.17
C ALA A 88 13.62 15.09 10.87
N ASN A 89 14.87 14.74 10.59
CA ASN A 89 15.91 15.71 10.22
C ASN A 89 16.74 15.24 9.01
N GLY A 90 17.34 16.21 8.32
CA GLY A 90 18.19 15.96 7.15
C GLY A 90 17.43 15.29 5.99
N LYS A 91 18.06 14.27 5.38
CA LYS A 91 17.52 13.58 4.19
C LYS A 91 16.21 12.83 4.43
N ALA A 92 15.99 12.31 5.64
CA ALA A 92 14.73 11.64 5.98
C ALA A 92 13.55 12.62 5.94
N LYS A 93 13.78 13.89 6.32
CA LYS A 93 12.78 14.95 6.22
C LYS A 93 12.43 15.23 4.75
N GLU A 94 13.42 15.39 3.88
CA GLU A 94 13.19 15.59 2.44
C GLU A 94 12.43 14.41 1.81
N ALA A 95 12.80 13.17 2.17
CA ALA A 95 12.14 11.97 1.71
C ALA A 95 10.67 11.90 2.17
N LEU A 96 10.39 12.27 3.43
CA LEU A 96 9.04 12.36 3.97
C LEU A 96 8.21 13.45 3.28
N GLU A 97 8.76 14.66 3.09
CA GLU A 97 8.06 15.75 2.38
C GLU A 97 7.71 15.35 0.96
N LYS A 98 8.64 14.72 0.25
CA LYS A 98 8.42 14.23 -1.11
C LYS A 98 7.36 13.13 -1.14
N THR A 99 7.43 12.15 -0.25
CA THR A 99 6.44 11.06 -0.14
C THR A 99 5.06 11.64 0.15
N ARG A 100 4.97 12.60 1.07
CA ARG A 100 3.72 13.30 1.41
C ARG A 100 3.13 14.03 0.20
N ALA A 101 3.94 14.79 -0.53
CA ALA A 101 3.49 15.52 -1.72
C ALA A 101 2.99 14.58 -2.83
N GLU A 102 3.70 13.48 -3.05
CA GLU A 102 3.29 12.46 -4.03
C GLU A 102 2.01 11.72 -3.60
N LEU A 103 1.88 11.39 -2.31
CA LEU A 103 0.64 10.82 -1.75
C LEU A 103 -0.53 11.79 -1.90
N GLN A 104 -0.32 13.08 -1.65
CA GLN A 104 -1.36 14.08 -1.83
C GLN A 104 -1.78 14.21 -3.30
N LYS A 105 -0.82 14.21 -4.23
CA LYS A 105 -1.09 14.15 -5.67
C LYS A 105 -1.86 12.89 -6.05
N THR A 106 -1.49 11.75 -5.47
CA THR A 106 -2.19 10.47 -5.67
C THR A 106 -3.63 10.53 -5.18
N ALA A 107 -3.86 11.12 -4.01
CA ALA A 107 -5.20 11.35 -3.48
C ALA A 107 -6.02 12.29 -4.37
N GLU A 108 -5.42 13.38 -4.86
CA GLU A 108 -6.08 14.33 -5.78
C GLU A 108 -6.45 13.67 -7.10
N GLN A 109 -5.58 12.83 -7.67
CA GLN A 109 -5.87 12.05 -8.86
C GLN A 109 -7.01 11.06 -8.64
N LEU A 110 -6.98 10.33 -7.52
CA LEU A 110 -8.06 9.41 -7.16
C LEU A 110 -9.39 10.16 -6.93
N ARG A 111 -9.32 11.37 -6.37
CA ARG A 111 -10.49 12.24 -6.13
C ARG A 111 -11.05 12.80 -7.42
N ALA A 112 -10.19 13.18 -8.36
CA ALA A 112 -10.59 13.68 -9.66
C ALA A 112 -11.23 12.58 -10.52
N ALA A 113 -10.76 11.34 -10.40
CA ALA A 113 -11.40 10.20 -11.07
C ALA A 113 -12.75 9.84 -10.45
N HIS A 114 -12.95 10.10 -9.16
CA HIS A 114 -14.14 9.72 -8.36
C HIS A 114 -15.52 10.19 -8.88
N PRO A 115 -15.69 11.44 -9.39
CA PRO A 115 -16.95 11.88 -10.01
C PRO A 115 -17.14 11.41 -11.47
N ASP A 116 -16.07 11.23 -12.25
CA ASP A 116 -16.14 10.83 -13.67
C ASP A 116 -16.55 9.35 -13.87
N VAL A 117 -16.42 8.55 -12.83
CA VAL A 117 -16.55 7.07 -12.84
C VAL A 117 -17.88 6.52 -12.34
N GLU A 118 -18.84 7.37 -12.00
CA GLU A 118 -20.23 6.93 -11.80
C GLU A 118 -20.78 6.24 -13.08
N ALA A 119 -20.14 6.49 -14.24
CA ALA A 119 -20.36 5.81 -15.51
C ALA A 119 -19.29 4.75 -15.89
N LYS A 120 -18.13 4.68 -15.21
CA LYS A 120 -16.94 3.91 -15.64
C LYS A 120 -16.16 3.25 -14.49
N ALA A 121 -16.71 2.19 -13.92
CA ALA A 121 -16.04 1.36 -12.91
C ALA A 121 -14.61 0.91 -13.28
N HIS A 122 -14.34 0.66 -14.56
CA HIS A 122 -13.02 0.22 -15.02
C HIS A 122 -11.95 1.32 -14.83
N GLU A 123 -12.26 2.58 -15.15
CA GLU A 123 -11.33 3.70 -14.94
C GLU A 123 -11.09 3.95 -13.45
N LEU A 124 -12.12 3.80 -12.61
CA LEU A 124 -11.94 3.93 -11.15
C LEU A 124 -11.06 2.83 -10.60
N ARG A 125 -11.26 1.59 -11.05
CA ARG A 125 -10.41 0.46 -10.67
C ARG A 125 -8.96 0.73 -11.04
N ASP A 126 -8.71 1.15 -12.28
CA ASP A 126 -7.35 1.45 -12.74
C ASP A 126 -6.71 2.57 -11.94
N THR A 127 -7.47 3.63 -11.64
CA THR A 127 -6.98 4.74 -10.82
C THR A 127 -6.73 4.31 -9.38
N LEU A 128 -7.60 3.47 -8.81
CA LEU A 128 -7.45 2.91 -7.46
C LEU A 128 -6.20 2.04 -7.39
N VAL A 129 -6.00 1.16 -8.37
CA VAL A 129 -4.79 0.34 -8.49
C VAL A 129 -3.59 1.27 -8.59
N ALA A 130 -3.57 2.22 -9.52
CA ALA A 130 -2.47 3.17 -9.68
C ALA A 130 -2.19 3.96 -8.38
N ALA A 131 -3.24 4.35 -7.64
CA ALA A 131 -3.11 5.07 -6.39
C ALA A 131 -2.50 4.22 -5.28
N VAL A 132 -2.94 2.97 -5.16
CA VAL A 132 -2.36 2.02 -4.19
C VAL A 132 -0.92 1.67 -4.56
N GLN A 133 -0.64 1.46 -5.85
CA GLN A 133 0.71 1.23 -6.36
C GLN A 133 1.64 2.42 -6.09
N GLY A 134 1.16 3.64 -6.34
CA GLY A 134 1.87 4.87 -6.03
C GLY A 134 2.16 4.95 -4.55
N ALA A 135 1.13 4.87 -3.70
CA ALA A 135 1.27 4.97 -2.25
C ALA A 135 2.23 3.92 -1.66
N ALA A 136 2.14 2.67 -2.11
CA ALA A 136 3.05 1.60 -1.72
C ALA A 136 4.48 1.88 -2.18
N GLY A 137 4.69 2.29 -3.44
CA GLY A 137 6.00 2.61 -3.98
C GLY A 137 6.65 3.84 -3.34
N HIS A 138 5.86 4.85 -2.97
CA HIS A 138 6.34 6.01 -2.20
C HIS A 138 6.73 5.59 -0.78
N SER A 139 5.94 4.73 -0.14
CA SER A 139 6.23 4.20 1.19
C SER A 139 7.50 3.33 1.21
N GLU A 140 7.72 2.50 0.19
CA GLU A 140 8.97 1.75 0.01
C GLU A 140 10.17 2.69 -0.13
N ARG A 141 10.06 3.72 -0.98
CA ARG A 141 11.14 4.69 -1.18
C ARG A 141 11.50 5.42 0.11
N LEU A 142 10.47 5.81 0.87
CA LEU A 142 10.62 6.41 2.18
C LEU A 142 11.31 5.45 3.17
N ALA A 143 10.87 4.18 3.20
CA ALA A 143 11.46 3.15 4.03
C ALA A 143 12.96 2.97 3.71
N LYS A 144 13.36 2.97 2.43
CA LYS A 144 14.77 2.94 2.01
C LYS A 144 15.56 4.15 2.49
N GLU A 145 15.03 5.35 2.29
CA GLU A 145 15.70 6.60 2.69
C GLU A 145 15.86 6.67 4.21
N VAL A 146 14.82 6.31 4.98
CA VAL A 146 14.87 6.30 6.45
C VAL A 146 15.80 5.21 6.97
N ALA A 147 15.81 4.02 6.35
CA ALA A 147 16.73 2.94 6.68
C ALA A 147 18.19 3.28 6.35
N ALA A 148 18.43 3.93 5.20
CA ALA A 148 19.76 4.36 4.77
C ALA A 148 20.33 5.50 5.63
N ASN A 149 19.45 6.32 6.21
CA ASN A 149 19.80 7.43 7.09
C ASN A 149 19.34 7.14 8.54
N LEU A 150 19.70 5.98 9.10
CA LEU A 150 19.31 5.57 10.47
C LEU A 150 20.03 6.38 11.57
N ASP A 151 19.72 7.67 11.68
CA ASP A 151 20.04 8.50 12.84
C ASP A 151 19.05 8.26 13.99
N THR A 152 19.40 8.64 15.22
CA THR A 152 18.54 8.46 16.42
C THR A 152 17.17 9.11 16.28
N ALA A 153 17.06 10.20 15.52
CA ALA A 153 15.78 10.83 15.17
C ALA A 153 14.95 9.96 14.20
N ASN A 154 15.62 9.30 13.25
CA ASN A 154 14.98 8.47 12.22
C ASN A 154 14.57 7.08 12.72
N GLN A 155 15.19 6.59 13.81
CA GLN A 155 14.73 5.38 14.49
C GLN A 155 13.29 5.48 15.03
N LYS A 156 12.83 6.68 15.40
CA LYS A 156 11.44 6.91 15.83
C LYS A 156 10.47 7.00 14.65
N LEU A 157 10.96 7.22 13.44
CA LEU A 157 10.15 7.28 12.21
C LEU A 157 9.84 5.89 11.69
N ALA A 158 10.77 4.94 11.80
CA ALA A 158 10.59 3.57 11.34
C ALA A 158 9.27 2.92 11.84
N PRO A 159 8.94 2.92 13.15
CA PRO A 159 7.67 2.39 13.62
C PRO A 159 6.46 3.20 13.16
N LYS A 160 6.55 4.54 13.08
CA LYS A 160 5.46 5.40 12.60
C LYS A 160 5.13 5.14 11.12
N ILE A 161 6.15 4.99 10.29
CA ILE A 161 6.01 4.70 8.85
C ILE A 161 5.41 3.31 8.69
N LYS A 162 5.90 2.34 9.47
CA LYS A 162 5.37 0.98 9.48
C LYS A 162 3.90 0.94 9.88
N GLU A 163 3.52 1.54 11.01
CA GLU A 163 2.11 1.58 11.46
C GLU A 163 1.20 2.25 10.44
N ALA A 164 1.62 3.38 9.88
CA ALA A 164 0.82 4.09 8.90
C ALA A 164 0.65 3.29 7.60
N TYR A 165 1.70 2.60 7.15
CA TYR A 165 1.63 1.71 6.00
C TYR A 165 0.81 0.44 6.30
N GLU A 166 0.94 -0.18 7.46
CA GLU A 166 0.14 -1.34 7.85
C GLU A 166 -1.34 -1.00 7.95
N ALA A 167 -1.69 0.18 8.49
CA ALA A 167 -3.05 0.68 8.50
C ALA A 167 -3.58 0.89 7.08
N PHE A 168 -2.78 1.47 6.20
CA PHE A 168 -3.09 1.64 4.78
C PHE A 168 -3.31 0.27 4.08
N ALA A 169 -2.37 -0.65 4.23
CA ALA A 169 -2.41 -1.98 3.60
C ALA A 169 -3.61 -2.80 4.10
N LYS A 170 -3.92 -2.74 5.40
CA LYS A 170 -5.08 -3.41 5.98
C LYS A 170 -6.39 -2.86 5.40
N ASN A 171 -6.53 -1.54 5.33
CA ASN A 171 -7.71 -0.92 4.75
C ASN A 171 -7.83 -1.20 3.25
N ALA A 172 -6.73 -1.11 2.51
CA ALA A 172 -6.72 -1.42 1.09
C ALA A 172 -7.05 -2.91 0.84
N ALA A 173 -6.61 -3.83 1.71
CA ALA A 173 -7.04 -5.23 1.68
C ALA A 173 -8.55 -5.41 1.97
N GLU A 174 -9.11 -4.65 2.91
CA GLU A 174 -10.57 -4.65 3.14
C GLU A 174 -11.34 -4.10 1.95
N VAL A 175 -10.84 -3.04 1.31
CA VAL A 175 -11.40 -2.47 0.08
C VAL A 175 -11.39 -3.52 -1.03
N GLN A 176 -10.26 -4.18 -1.25
CA GLN A 176 -10.12 -5.27 -2.21
C GLN A 176 -11.14 -6.37 -1.94
N LYS A 177 -11.30 -6.79 -0.68
CA LYS A 177 -12.27 -7.81 -0.29
C LYS A 177 -13.70 -7.36 -0.59
N LYS A 178 -14.09 -6.14 -0.24
CA LYS A 178 -15.43 -5.59 -0.52
C LYS A 178 -15.71 -5.54 -2.02
N ILE A 179 -14.73 -5.11 -2.82
CA ILE A 179 -14.86 -5.06 -4.29
C ILE A 179 -14.98 -6.50 -4.85
N ALA A 180 -14.17 -7.44 -4.36
CA ALA A 180 -14.23 -8.85 -4.76
C ALA A 180 -15.57 -9.51 -4.38
N GLU A 181 -16.10 -9.24 -3.19
CA GLU A 181 -17.41 -9.72 -2.76
C GLU A 181 -18.53 -9.13 -3.63
N ALA A 182 -18.49 -7.82 -3.91
CA ALA A 182 -19.46 -7.17 -4.81
C ALA A 182 -19.38 -7.71 -6.23
N ALA A 183 -18.17 -8.03 -6.72
CA ALA A 183 -17.94 -8.62 -8.03
C ALA A 183 -18.38 -10.09 -8.13
N ASN A 184 -18.34 -10.84 -7.02
CA ASN A 184 -18.70 -12.26 -6.93
C ASN A 184 -20.18 -12.51 -6.62
N LYS A 185 -20.95 -11.49 -6.20
CA LYS A 185 -22.40 -11.56 -5.99
C LYS A 185 -23.23 -11.72 -7.28
N GLN A 186 -22.60 -12.16 -8.38
CA GLN A 186 -23.27 -12.42 -9.66
C GLN A 186 -24.22 -13.61 -9.61
#